data_AF-A0A8G1RAX1-F1
#
_entry.id   AF-A0A8G1RAX1-F1
#
_cell.length_a   1.000
_cell.length_b   1.000
_cell.length_c   1.000
_cell.angle_alpha   90.00
_cell.angle_beta   90.00
_cell.angle_gamma   90.00
#
_symmetry.space_group_name_H-M   'P 1'
#
loop_
_entity.id
_entity.type
_entity.pdbx_description
1 polymer ?
#
loop_
_entity_poly.entity_id
_entity_poly.type
_entity_poly.pdbx_seq_one_letter_code
_entity_poly.pdbx_strand_id
1 'polypeptide(L)'
;MATARLRRAFRYPDDSGDDEHSREELDEEEQERVIEQLKALNEKRNSEYSVVFAAIPLFSSFAFIASILSGSSSLSERFLSLLGALSLLVTAYIMKYLPLERPDPKGKRPMITPHAMASIRRYILPVNAAICVLLALVYASQPTTQSWLEIQPVTYLVPGAMFAAVLVARKVMLSVDLKALENLRYEYKGA
;
A
#
# COMPACT_ATOMS: atom_id res chain seq x y z
N MET A 1 31.76 -65.55 -11.26
CA MET A 1 32.27 -64.24 -10.82
C MET A 1 31.30 -63.18 -11.31
N ALA A 2 30.49 -62.57 -10.43
CA ALA A 2 29.49 -61.57 -10.80
C ALA A 2 30.01 -60.18 -10.42
N THR A 3 30.30 -59.35 -11.41
CA THR A 3 30.76 -57.97 -11.22
C THR A 3 29.56 -57.09 -10.84
N ALA A 4 29.50 -56.68 -9.57
CA ALA A 4 28.53 -55.70 -9.09
C ALA A 4 28.81 -54.32 -9.73
N ARG A 5 27.87 -53.83 -10.55
CA ARG A 5 27.90 -52.47 -11.09
C ARG A 5 27.52 -51.48 -9.97
N LEU A 6 28.51 -50.77 -9.42
CA LEU A 6 28.27 -49.60 -8.58
C LEU A 6 27.54 -48.52 -9.40
N ARG A 7 26.33 -48.16 -8.98
CA ARG A 7 25.66 -46.94 -9.44
C ARG A 7 26.46 -45.76 -8.92
N ARG A 8 27.02 -44.94 -9.83
CA ARG A 8 27.68 -43.69 -9.49
C ARG A 8 26.67 -42.80 -8.76
N ALA A 9 26.97 -42.43 -7.53
CA ALA A 9 26.25 -41.39 -6.83
C ALA A 9 26.39 -40.07 -7.61
N PHE A 10 25.36 -39.22 -7.51
CA PHE A 10 25.34 -37.89 -8.11
C PHE A 10 26.64 -37.14 -7.79
N ARG A 11 27.37 -36.80 -8.84
CA ARG A 11 28.56 -35.97 -8.77
C ARG A 11 28.07 -34.53 -8.76
N TYR A 12 28.24 -33.84 -7.64
CA TYR A 12 28.09 -32.39 -7.61
C TYR A 12 29.20 -31.79 -8.51
N PRO A 13 28.85 -30.86 -9.41
CA PRO A 13 29.87 -30.05 -10.06
C PRO A 13 30.41 -29.13 -8.99
N ASP A 14 31.68 -29.29 -8.64
CA ASP A 14 32.60 -28.22 -8.26
C ASP A 14 33.93 -28.86 -7.87
N ASP A 15 34.81 -29.06 -8.85
CA ASP A 15 36.26 -29.04 -8.60
C ASP A 15 37.10 -28.96 -9.89
N SER A 16 36.66 -28.20 -10.90
CA SER A 16 37.51 -28.00 -12.09
C SER A 16 37.15 -26.76 -12.88
N GLY A 17 37.89 -25.68 -12.61
CA GLY A 17 38.10 -24.58 -13.54
C GLY A 17 37.79 -23.23 -12.93
N ASP A 18 38.86 -22.50 -12.62
CA ASP A 18 38.97 -21.03 -12.60
C ASP A 18 37.71 -20.31 -13.09
N ASP A 19 36.94 -19.77 -12.14
CA ASP A 19 36.34 -18.46 -12.27
C ASP A 19 36.25 -17.81 -10.88
N GLU A 20 36.81 -16.61 -10.83
CA GLU A 20 37.24 -15.82 -9.69
C GLU A 20 36.08 -15.19 -8.90
N HIS A 21 35.08 -15.97 -8.49
CA HIS A 21 34.04 -15.54 -7.54
C HIS A 21 33.46 -16.75 -6.80
N SER A 22 34.23 -17.33 -5.88
CA SER A 22 33.65 -18.07 -4.76
C SER A 22 32.75 -17.09 -3.99
N ARG A 23 31.44 -17.10 -4.26
CA ARG A 23 30.47 -16.36 -3.43
C ARG A 23 30.64 -16.90 -2.02
N GLU A 24 31.05 -16.04 -1.11
CA GLU A 24 31.12 -16.33 0.31
C GLU A 24 29.69 -16.75 0.73
N GLU A 25 29.48 -18.04 0.97
CA GLU A 25 28.22 -18.58 1.47
C GLU A 25 27.96 -17.90 2.82
N LEU A 26 27.14 -16.83 2.82
CA LEU A 26 26.69 -16.16 4.04
C LEU A 26 26.08 -17.24 4.94
N ASP A 27 26.58 -17.32 6.17
CA ASP A 27 26.01 -18.17 7.20
C ASP A 27 24.52 -17.81 7.38
N GLU A 28 23.67 -18.78 7.72
CA GLU A 28 22.23 -18.58 7.91
C GLU A 28 21.97 -17.46 8.95
N GLU A 29 22.88 -17.31 9.93
CA GLU A 29 22.85 -16.21 10.90
C GLU A 29 23.17 -14.83 10.30
N GLU A 30 24.04 -14.76 9.30
CA GLU A 30 24.33 -13.52 8.57
C GLU A 30 23.19 -13.17 7.61
N GLN A 31 22.56 -14.18 7.01
CA GLN A 31 21.36 -14.00 6.18
C GLN A 31 20.20 -13.41 7.00
N GLU A 32 19.93 -13.95 8.19
CA GLU A 32 18.87 -13.43 9.04
C GLU A 32 19.14 -11.96 9.43
N ARG A 33 20.40 -11.63 9.75
CA ARG A 33 20.83 -10.24 10.02
C ARG A 33 20.61 -9.31 8.82
N VAL A 34 20.96 -9.72 7.61
CA VAL A 34 20.76 -8.90 6.39
C VAL A 34 19.26 -8.71 6.09
N ILE A 35 18.46 -9.76 6.20
CA ILE A 35 16.99 -9.69 6.01
C ILE A 35 16.37 -8.74 7.05
N GLU A 36 16.78 -8.83 8.30
CA GLU A 36 16.31 -7.93 9.36
C GLU A 36 16.70 -6.47 9.10
N GLN A 37 17.94 -6.21 8.69
CA GLN A 37 18.40 -4.87 8.34
C GLN A 37 17.60 -4.29 7.17
N LEU A 38 17.40 -5.06 6.09
CA LEU A 38 16.63 -4.62 4.93
C LEU A 38 15.17 -4.35 5.28
N LYS A 39 14.58 -5.17 6.15
CA LYS A 39 13.23 -4.95 6.67
C LYS A 39 13.14 -3.67 7.50
N ALA A 40 14.10 -3.42 8.39
CA ALA A 40 14.16 -2.21 9.19
C ALA A 40 14.31 -0.95 8.32
N LEU A 41 15.17 -1.00 7.29
CA LEU A 41 15.34 0.07 6.32
C LEU A 41 14.06 0.32 5.52
N ASN A 42 13.40 -0.74 5.05
CA ASN A 42 12.15 -0.61 4.31
C ASN A 42 11.03 -0.03 5.18
N GLU A 43 10.93 -0.46 6.43
CA GLU A 43 9.93 0.05 7.38
C GLU A 43 10.14 1.53 7.70
N LYS A 44 11.40 1.95 7.90
CA LYS A 44 11.75 3.37 8.07
C LYS A 44 11.26 4.20 6.88
N ARG A 45 11.64 3.81 5.67
CA ARG A 45 11.33 4.53 4.44
C ARG A 45 9.81 4.52 4.13
N ASN A 46 9.14 3.42 4.44
CA ASN A 46 7.69 3.31 4.30
C ASN A 46 6.95 4.26 5.25
N SER A 47 7.48 4.48 6.46
CA SER A 47 6.92 5.46 7.39
C SER A 47 7.00 6.88 6.84
N GLU A 48 8.12 7.25 6.22
CA GLU A 48 8.31 8.55 5.55
C GLU A 48 7.32 8.72 4.38
N TYR A 49 7.22 7.73 3.49
CA TYR A 49 6.26 7.81 2.38
C TYR A 49 4.80 7.88 2.86
N SER A 50 4.45 7.19 3.95
CA SER A 50 3.09 7.24 4.49
C SER A 50 2.69 8.67 4.89
N VAL A 51 3.61 9.47 5.41
CA VAL A 51 3.40 10.86 5.77
C VAL A 51 3.20 11.72 4.52
N VAL A 52 4.05 11.54 3.51
CA VAL A 52 3.96 12.30 2.25
C VAL A 52 2.63 12.04 1.54
N PHE A 53 2.25 10.77 1.37
CA PHE A 53 1.00 10.42 0.70
C PHE A 53 -0.24 10.77 1.53
N ALA A 54 -0.14 10.88 2.85
CA ALA A 54 -1.24 11.38 3.70
C ALA A 54 -1.37 12.91 3.64
N ALA A 55 -0.27 13.65 3.40
CA ALA A 55 -0.29 15.10 3.28
C ALA A 55 -1.06 15.57 2.03
N ILE A 56 -1.05 14.79 0.95
CA ILE A 56 -1.72 15.15 -0.32
C ILE A 56 -3.25 15.25 -0.14
N PRO A 57 -3.98 14.23 0.37
CA PRO A 57 -5.41 14.37 0.67
C PRO A 57 -5.71 15.43 1.72
N LEU A 58 -4.83 15.61 2.72
CA LEU A 58 -4.99 16.65 3.74
C LEU A 58 -4.96 18.05 3.12
N PHE A 59 -3.98 18.33 2.27
CA PHE A 59 -3.90 19.62 1.58
C PHE A 59 -5.11 19.84 0.68
N SER A 60 -5.54 18.81 -0.04
CA SER A 60 -6.76 18.89 -0.86
C SER A 60 -8.02 19.19 -0.02
N SER A 61 -8.11 18.71 1.22
CA SER A 61 -9.28 18.96 2.07
C SER A 61 -9.47 20.44 2.40
N PHE A 62 -8.38 21.22 2.42
CA PHE A 62 -8.43 22.66 2.68
C PHE A 62 -9.24 23.41 1.61
N ALA A 63 -9.15 22.98 0.35
CA ALA A 63 -9.95 23.56 -0.75
C ALA A 63 -11.46 23.34 -0.53
N PHE A 64 -11.87 22.17 -0.03
CA PHE A 64 -13.26 21.89 0.30
C PHE A 64 -13.74 22.68 1.52
N ILE A 65 -12.89 22.86 2.53
CA ILE A 65 -13.18 23.69 3.71
C ILE A 65 -13.41 25.15 3.28
N ALA A 66 -12.58 25.69 2.40
CA ALA A 66 -12.76 27.04 1.86
C ALA A 66 -14.09 27.18 1.10
N SER A 67 -14.50 26.15 0.35
CA SER A 67 -15.79 26.10 -0.35
C SER A 67 -16.99 26.09 0.62
N ILE A 68 -16.85 25.44 1.79
CA ILE A 68 -17.89 25.40 2.83
C ILE A 68 -18.05 26.78 3.50
N LEU A 69 -16.95 27.49 3.73
CA LEU A 69 -16.95 28.82 4.34
C LEU A 69 -17.41 29.92 3.38
N SER A 70 -17.37 29.67 2.08
CA SER A 70 -17.83 30.61 1.06
C SER A 70 -19.36 30.74 1.13
N GLY A 71 -19.84 31.93 1.54
CA GLY A 71 -21.25 32.17 1.85
C GLY A 71 -22.23 32.07 0.66
N SER A 72 -21.73 31.94 -0.56
CA SER A 72 -22.52 31.94 -1.81
C SER A 72 -23.11 30.58 -2.21
N SER A 73 -22.72 29.49 -1.55
CA SER A 73 -23.05 28.12 -1.98
C SER A 73 -24.41 27.65 -1.44
N SER A 74 -25.14 26.87 -2.26
CA SER A 74 -26.41 26.23 -1.86
C SER A 74 -26.21 25.23 -0.71
N LEU A 75 -27.26 24.93 0.07
CA LEU A 75 -27.16 23.97 1.19
C LEU A 75 -26.67 22.59 0.73
N SER A 76 -27.16 22.11 -0.42
CA SER A 76 -26.74 20.85 -1.04
C SER A 76 -25.25 20.84 -1.41
N GLU A 77 -24.74 21.92 -2.00
CA GLU A 77 -23.31 22.03 -2.32
C GLU A 77 -22.44 22.00 -1.07
N ARG A 78 -22.87 22.67 0.00
CA ARG A 78 -22.17 22.63 1.30
C ARG A 78 -22.12 21.23 1.88
N PHE A 79 -23.23 20.49 1.83
CA PHE A 79 -23.28 19.09 2.29
C PHE A 79 -22.35 18.19 1.46
N LEU A 80 -22.32 18.34 0.14
CA LEU A 80 -21.43 17.58 -0.73
C LEU A 80 -19.96 17.93 -0.48
N SER A 81 -19.64 19.21 -0.28
CA SER A 81 -18.29 19.66 0.07
C SER A 81 -17.85 19.14 1.44
N LEU A 82 -18.76 19.09 2.43
CA LEU A 82 -18.51 18.45 3.72
C LEU A 82 -18.21 16.96 3.58
N LEU A 83 -18.98 16.26 2.74
CA LEU A 83 -18.79 14.83 2.48
C LEU A 83 -17.45 14.57 1.78
N GLY A 84 -17.06 15.43 0.83
CA GLY A 84 -15.75 15.40 0.16
C GLY A 84 -14.58 15.67 1.12
N ALA A 85 -14.70 16.68 1.97
CA ALA A 85 -13.70 16.98 3.00
C ALA A 85 -13.54 15.81 3.98
N LEU A 86 -14.65 15.24 4.47
CA LEU A 86 -14.63 14.09 5.37
C LEU A 86 -13.99 12.87 4.69
N SER A 87 -14.31 12.63 3.41
CA SER A 87 -13.72 11.53 2.65
C SER A 87 -12.20 11.70 2.48
N LEU A 88 -11.71 12.91 2.23
CA LEU A 88 -10.27 13.19 2.15
C LEU A 88 -9.56 13.03 3.50
N LEU A 89 -10.18 13.47 4.59
CA LEU A 89 -9.67 13.26 5.95
C LEU A 89 -9.61 11.76 6.30
N VAL A 90 -10.65 11.01 5.97
CA VAL A 90 -10.68 9.55 6.14
C VAL A 90 -9.62 8.89 5.25
N THR A 91 -9.41 9.37 4.03
CA THR A 91 -8.37 8.88 3.12
C THR A 91 -6.96 9.11 3.69
N ALA A 92 -6.68 10.30 4.24
CA ALA A 92 -5.43 10.58 4.93
C ALA A 92 -5.26 9.71 6.19
N TYR A 93 -6.34 9.52 6.95
CA TYR A 93 -6.36 8.64 8.11
C TYR A 93 -6.05 7.18 7.74
N ILE A 94 -6.65 6.67 6.65
CA ILE A 94 -6.37 5.34 6.12
C ILE A 94 -4.89 5.21 5.76
N MET A 95 -4.30 6.20 5.10
CA MET A 95 -2.87 6.14 4.76
C MET A 95 -1.98 6.08 6.00
N LYS A 96 -2.24 6.94 7.00
CA LYS A 96 -1.37 7.14 8.16
C LYS A 96 -1.53 6.12 9.29
N TYR A 97 -2.77 5.73 9.60
CA TYR A 97 -3.08 4.98 10.83
C TYR A 97 -3.53 3.54 10.58
N LEU A 98 -3.98 3.22 9.37
CA LEU A 98 -4.33 1.84 9.07
C LEU A 98 -3.04 1.06 8.89
N PRO A 99 -2.76 0.00 9.66
CA PRO A 99 -1.58 -0.81 9.38
C PRO A 99 -1.71 -1.41 7.98
N LEU A 100 -0.61 -1.40 7.24
CA LEU A 100 -0.47 -2.23 6.04
C LEU A 100 -0.51 -3.67 6.55
N GLU A 101 -1.62 -4.36 6.33
CA GLU A 101 -1.78 -5.75 6.75
C GLU A 101 -0.79 -6.60 5.96
N ARG A 102 0.34 -6.92 6.59
CA ARG A 102 1.29 -7.88 6.06
C ARG A 102 0.61 -9.25 6.14
N PRO A 103 0.47 -10.00 5.03
CA PRO A 103 0.12 -11.41 5.11
C PRO A 103 1.23 -12.10 5.93
N ASP A 104 0.95 -12.49 7.17
CA ASP A 104 1.93 -13.16 8.02
C ASP A 104 2.14 -14.58 7.48
N PRO A 105 3.33 -14.93 6.95
CA PRO A 105 3.58 -16.28 6.44
C PRO A 105 3.64 -17.34 7.56
N LYS A 106 3.81 -16.92 8.82
CA LYS A 106 4.02 -17.82 9.96
C LYS A 106 2.88 -17.83 10.99
N GLY A 107 1.87 -16.96 10.87
CA GLY A 107 0.67 -16.97 11.73
C GLY A 107 0.95 -16.87 13.24
N LYS A 108 2.13 -16.37 13.64
CA LYS A 108 2.59 -16.43 15.04
C LYS A 108 2.21 -15.20 15.86
N ARG A 109 1.59 -14.17 15.27
CA ARG A 109 1.16 -12.99 16.03
C ARG A 109 -0.20 -13.24 16.68
N PRO A 110 -0.30 -13.30 18.02
CA PRO A 110 -1.59 -13.20 18.68
C PRO A 110 -2.17 -11.82 18.38
N MET A 111 -3.23 -11.80 17.59
CA MET A 111 -3.92 -10.58 17.18
C MET A 111 -4.77 -10.07 18.35
N ILE A 112 -4.11 -9.54 19.39
CA ILE A 112 -4.78 -8.78 20.46
C ILE A 112 -5.06 -7.38 19.92
N THR A 113 -5.87 -7.32 18.86
CA THR A 113 -6.48 -6.05 18.46
C THR A 113 -7.79 -5.93 19.23
N PRO A 114 -7.98 -4.85 20.03
CA PRO A 114 -9.26 -4.65 20.71
C PRO A 114 -10.39 -4.64 19.67
N HIS A 115 -11.46 -5.40 19.93
CA HIS A 115 -12.55 -5.70 19.00
C HIS A 115 -13.15 -4.46 18.30
N ALA A 116 -13.15 -3.32 18.99
CA ALA A 116 -13.57 -2.03 18.47
C ALA A 116 -12.71 -1.54 17.28
N MET A 117 -11.39 -1.68 17.35
CA MET A 117 -10.49 -1.23 16.28
C MET A 117 -10.56 -2.11 15.04
N ALA A 118 -10.74 -3.43 15.22
CA ALA A 118 -10.96 -4.35 14.13
C ALA A 118 -12.25 -4.03 13.36
N SER A 119 -13.32 -3.68 14.09
CA SER A 119 -14.60 -3.27 13.51
C SER A 119 -14.48 -1.96 12.72
N ILE A 120 -13.86 -0.93 13.31
CA ILE A 120 -13.63 0.37 12.63
C ILE A 120 -12.87 0.15 11.31
N ARG A 121 -11.81 -0.66 11.33
CA ARG A 121 -11.00 -0.98 10.16
C ARG A 121 -11.78 -1.70 9.06
N ARG A 122 -12.72 -2.56 9.43
CA ARG A 122 -13.59 -3.28 8.49
C ARG A 122 -14.55 -2.34 7.76
N TYR A 123 -15.06 -1.31 8.44
CA TYR A 123 -16.06 -0.41 7.86
C TYR A 123 -15.47 0.85 7.21
N ILE A 124 -14.29 1.32 7.62
CA ILE A 124 -13.74 2.62 7.15
C ILE A 124 -13.47 2.65 5.63
N LEU A 125 -12.95 1.56 5.06
CA LEU A 125 -12.67 1.42 3.63
C LEU A 125 -13.96 1.43 2.78
N PRO A 126 -14.95 0.54 3.02
CA PRO A 126 -16.17 0.51 2.21
C PRO A 126 -17.03 1.77 2.40
N VAL A 127 -17.07 2.35 3.61
CA VAL A 127 -17.81 3.61 3.84
C VAL A 127 -17.17 4.76 3.05
N ASN A 128 -15.85 4.91 3.10
CA ASN A 128 -15.17 5.95 2.33
C ASN A 128 -15.33 5.74 0.81
N ALA A 129 -15.29 4.49 0.35
CA ALA A 129 -15.56 4.14 -1.04
C ALA A 129 -17.00 4.51 -1.46
N ALA A 130 -18.00 4.21 -0.62
CA ALA A 130 -19.39 4.55 -0.88
C ALA A 130 -19.60 6.07 -1.00
N ILE A 131 -18.93 6.86 -0.15
CA ILE A 131 -18.93 8.33 -0.25
C ILE A 131 -18.32 8.78 -1.58
N CYS A 132 -17.17 8.24 -1.98
CA CYS A 132 -16.53 8.58 -3.25
C CYS A 132 -17.43 8.24 -4.46
N VAL A 133 -18.09 7.08 -4.43
CA VAL A 133 -19.03 6.66 -5.48
C VAL A 133 -20.25 7.58 -5.53
N LEU A 134 -20.79 7.97 -4.37
CA LEU A 134 -21.90 8.91 -4.30
C LEU A 134 -21.53 10.26 -4.92
N LEU A 135 -20.36 10.81 -4.58
CA LEU A 135 -19.86 12.08 -5.15
C LEU A 135 -19.64 11.97 -6.67
N ALA A 136 -19.10 10.85 -7.14
CA ALA A 136 -18.93 10.60 -8.57
C ALA A 136 -20.27 10.45 -9.31
N LEU A 137 -21.28 9.84 -8.67
CA LEU A 137 -22.62 9.71 -9.23
C LEU A 137 -23.33 11.06 -9.31
N VAL A 138 -23.15 11.93 -8.30
CA VAL A 138 -23.63 13.31 -8.33
C VAL A 138 -23.01 14.08 -9.50
N TYR A 139 -21.69 13.96 -9.70
CA TYR A 139 -21.01 14.52 -10.87
C TYR A 139 -21.57 13.99 -12.20
N ALA A 140 -21.76 12.67 -12.32
CA ALA A 140 -22.28 12.04 -13.53
C ALA A 140 -23.74 12.40 -13.84
N SER A 141 -24.51 12.80 -12.82
CA SER A 141 -25.91 13.20 -12.96
C SER A 141 -26.09 14.66 -13.38
N GLN A 142 -25.01 15.44 -13.44
CA GLN A 142 -25.07 16.82 -13.90
C GLN A 142 -25.17 16.87 -15.43
N PRO A 143 -26.05 17.72 -15.99
CA PRO A 143 -26.21 17.82 -17.43
C PRO A 143 -24.90 18.31 -18.06
N THR A 144 -24.40 17.54 -19.04
CA THR A 144 -23.15 17.77 -19.81
C THR A 144 -23.12 19.08 -20.61
N THR A 145 -24.12 19.95 -20.46
CA THR A 145 -24.23 21.25 -21.12
C THR A 145 -23.34 22.32 -20.50
N GLN A 146 -22.74 22.10 -19.33
CA GLN A 146 -21.76 23.01 -18.75
C GLN A 146 -20.38 22.76 -19.34
N SER A 147 -19.82 23.80 -19.95
CA SER A 147 -18.49 23.81 -20.55
C SER A 147 -17.44 23.26 -19.59
N TRP A 148 -16.51 22.44 -20.10
CA TRP A 148 -15.35 21.85 -19.42
C TRP A 148 -14.43 22.86 -18.67
N LEU A 149 -14.70 24.15 -18.80
CA LEU A 149 -14.00 25.28 -18.19
C LEU A 149 -14.57 25.72 -16.83
N GLU A 150 -15.77 25.31 -16.43
CA GLU A 150 -16.22 25.53 -15.05
C GLU A 150 -15.50 24.54 -14.14
N ILE A 151 -14.73 25.06 -13.18
CA ILE A 151 -13.87 24.30 -12.25
C ILE A 151 -14.72 23.51 -11.23
N GLN A 152 -15.99 23.86 -11.08
CA GLN A 152 -16.87 23.42 -10.00
C GLN A 152 -17.22 21.91 -10.00
N PRO A 153 -17.54 21.25 -11.13
CA PRO A 153 -17.96 19.85 -11.11
C PRO A 153 -16.76 18.89 -10.98
N VAL A 154 -15.57 19.24 -11.50
CA VAL A 154 -14.36 18.39 -11.42
C VAL A 154 -13.91 18.18 -9.97
N THR A 155 -14.20 19.14 -9.08
CA THR A 155 -13.82 19.03 -7.66
C THR A 155 -14.39 17.78 -6.99
N TYR A 156 -15.60 17.33 -7.34
CA TYR A 156 -16.21 16.14 -6.74
C TYR A 156 -15.52 14.81 -7.10
N LEU A 157 -14.71 14.80 -8.16
CA LEU A 157 -13.90 13.64 -8.54
C LEU A 157 -12.63 13.51 -7.69
N VAL A 158 -12.16 14.63 -7.09
CA VAL A 158 -10.89 14.70 -6.36
C VAL A 158 -10.83 13.71 -5.18
N PRO A 159 -11.85 13.58 -4.30
CA PRO A 159 -11.82 12.62 -3.21
C PRO A 159 -11.67 11.17 -3.71
N GLY A 160 -12.37 10.81 -4.79
CA GLY A 160 -12.27 9.49 -5.42
C GLY A 160 -10.89 9.21 -6.01
N ALA A 161 -10.32 10.18 -6.75
CA ALA A 161 -8.99 10.07 -7.32
C ALA A 161 -7.91 9.92 -6.22
N MET A 162 -7.99 10.72 -5.15
CA MET A 162 -7.06 10.64 -4.02
C MET A 162 -7.19 9.32 -3.26
N PHE A 163 -8.42 8.83 -3.06
CA PHE A 163 -8.64 7.54 -2.43
C PHE A 163 -8.04 6.39 -3.24
N ALA A 164 -8.26 6.38 -4.56
CA ALA A 164 -7.65 5.40 -5.47
C ALA A 164 -6.11 5.47 -5.44
N ALA A 165 -5.54 6.67 -5.50
CA ALA A 165 -4.09 6.88 -5.42
C ALA A 165 -3.50 6.33 -4.12
N VAL A 166 -4.15 6.58 -2.97
CA VAL A 166 -3.74 6.03 -1.67
C VAL A 166 -3.81 4.50 -1.66
N LEU A 167 -4.86 3.90 -2.21
CA LEU A 167 -4.95 2.43 -2.30
C LEU A 167 -3.83 1.83 -3.17
N VAL A 168 -3.52 2.47 -4.30
CA VAL A 168 -2.41 2.07 -5.18
C VAL A 168 -1.07 2.20 -4.45
N ALA A 169 -0.82 3.33 -3.79
CA ALA A 169 0.40 3.55 -3.02
C ALA A 169 0.58 2.48 -1.94
N ARG A 170 -0.48 2.17 -1.18
CA ARG A 170 -0.50 1.10 -0.18
C ARG A 170 -0.18 -0.27 -0.78
N LYS A 171 -0.74 -0.58 -1.95
CA LYS A 171 -0.48 -1.84 -2.66
C LYS A 171 0.97 -1.93 -3.13
N VAL A 172 1.53 -0.84 -3.65
CA VAL A 172 2.94 -0.78 -4.07
C VAL A 172 3.86 -0.99 -2.87
N MET A 173 3.62 -0.26 -1.77
CA MET A 173 4.38 -0.40 -0.53
C MET A 173 4.39 -1.84 0.00
N LEU A 174 3.23 -2.52 -0.03
CA LEU A 174 3.11 -3.94 0.33
C LEU A 174 3.86 -4.87 -0.63
N SER A 175 3.74 -4.62 -1.94
CA SER A 175 4.37 -5.48 -2.95
C SER A 175 5.90 -5.45 -2.92
N VAL A 176 6.48 -4.27 -2.64
CA VAL A 176 7.93 -4.10 -2.52
C VAL A 176 8.48 -4.86 -1.33
N ASP A 177 7.76 -4.85 -0.19
CA ASP A 177 8.15 -5.60 1.02
C ASP A 177 8.16 -7.12 0.78
N LEU A 178 7.12 -7.65 0.11
CA LEU A 178 7.02 -9.08 -0.21
C LEU A 178 8.07 -9.53 -1.23
N LYS A 179 8.26 -8.76 -2.30
CA LYS A 179 9.22 -9.09 -3.36
C LYS A 179 10.66 -9.07 -2.87
N ALA A 180 11.01 -8.14 -1.98
CA ALA A 180 12.34 -8.09 -1.38
C ALA A 180 12.64 -9.35 -0.54
N LEU A 181 11.67 -9.79 0.26
CA LEU A 181 11.79 -11.01 1.06
C LEU A 181 11.86 -12.28 0.18
N GLU A 182 11.06 -12.32 -0.88
CA GLU A 182 11.02 -13.45 -1.81
C GLU A 182 12.35 -13.59 -2.58
N ASN A 183 12.87 -12.49 -3.13
CA ASN A 183 14.13 -12.49 -3.87
C ASN A 183 15.31 -12.95 -3.01
N LEU A 184 15.46 -12.44 -1.79
CA LEU A 184 16.56 -12.83 -0.88
C LEU A 184 16.51 -14.33 -0.54
N ARG A 185 15.31 -14.89 -0.42
CA ARG A 185 15.12 -16.32 -0.13
C ARG A 185 15.45 -17.20 -1.33
N TYR A 186 15.05 -16.79 -2.53
CA TYR A 186 15.28 -17.57 -3.76
C TYR A 186 16.72 -17.48 -4.24
N GLU A 187 17.35 -16.32 -4.16
CA GLU A 187 18.74 -16.13 -4.57
C GLU A 187 19.70 -17.01 -3.77
N TYR A 188 19.34 -17.36 -2.53
CA TYR A 188 20.12 -18.26 -1.68
C TYR A 188 19.76 -19.75 -1.85
N LYS A 189 18.49 -20.10 -2.12
CA LYS A 189 18.09 -21.50 -2.34
C LYS A 189 18.42 -22.05 -3.73
N GLY A 190 18.68 -21.16 -4.70
CA GLY A 190 18.89 -21.48 -6.11
C GLY A 190 20.28 -21.17 -6.62
N ALA A 191 21.22 -20.85 -5.73
CA ALA A 191 22.66 -20.85 -5.99
C ALA A 191 23.24 -22.15 -5.40
#